data_AF-A0A1Q8QVM6-F1
#
_entry.id   AF-A0A1Q8QVM6-F1
#
_cell.length_a   1.000
_cell.length_b   1.000
_cell.length_c   1.000
_cell.angle_alpha   90.00
_cell.angle_beta   90.00
_cell.angle_gamma   90.00
#
_symmetry.space_group_name_H-M   'P 1'
#
loop_
_entity.id
_entity.type
_entity.pdbx_description
1 polymer ?
#
loop_
_entity_poly.entity_id
_entity_poly.type
_entity_poly.pdbx_seq_one_letter_code
_entity_poly.pdbx_strand_id
1 'polypeptide(L)'
;MEKISLSKLSELVIKKRKEKNMSQQDLQDQTGINRMLISRIERRDFVPSIAQLEVLSKTLNFSIQELIEEDKTQNVFVAMRGQAKTPKEEEGIEKLFSMMLTLKKQKVLRSRLYEEQ
;
A
#
# COMPACT_ATOMS: atom_id res chain seq x y z
N MET A 1 -9.45 0.20 6.72
CA MET A 1 -8.17 -0.07 7.41
C MET A 1 -7.15 -0.36 6.34
N GLU A 2 -6.12 0.48 6.27
CA GLU A 2 -4.98 0.24 5.38
C GLU A 2 -4.40 -1.15 5.68
N LYS A 3 -4.19 -1.96 4.63
CA LYS A 3 -3.73 -3.33 4.79
C LYS A 3 -2.24 -3.31 5.13
N ILE A 4 -1.90 -3.72 6.35
CA ILE A 4 -0.52 -4.02 6.72
C ILE A 4 -0.17 -5.38 6.12
N SER A 5 0.86 -5.40 5.29
CA SER A 5 1.36 -6.63 4.69
C SER A 5 2.16 -7.42 5.72
N LEU A 6 1.63 -8.58 6.14
CA LEU A 6 2.31 -9.44 7.12
C LEU A 6 3.65 -9.96 6.63
N SER A 7 3.80 -10.12 5.30
CA SER A 7 5.08 -10.46 4.68
C SER A 7 6.11 -9.36 4.91
N LYS A 8 5.74 -8.10 4.66
CA LYS A 8 6.61 -6.93 4.82
C LYS A 8 7.01 -6.73 6.28
N LEU A 9 6.07 -6.94 7.22
CA LEU A 9 6.37 -6.90 8.65
C LEU A 9 7.38 -7.97 9.07
N SER A 10 7.14 -9.22 8.68
CA SER A 10 8.03 -10.35 8.95
C SER A 10 9.44 -10.08 8.41
N GLU A 11 9.56 -9.68 7.15
CA GLU A 11 10.84 -9.40 6.50
C GLU A 11 11.57 -8.23 7.17
N LEU A 12 10.86 -7.15 7.48
CA LEU A 12 11.44 -5.97 8.13
C LEU A 12 11.98 -6.30 9.53
N VAL A 13 11.21 -7.06 10.32
CA VAL A 13 11.63 -7.49 11.66
C VAL A 13 12.86 -8.38 11.59
N ILE A 14 12.87 -9.38 10.71
CA ILE A 14 14.03 -10.27 10.51
C ILE A 14 15.27 -9.47 10.10
N LYS A 15 15.10 -8.58 9.11
CA LYS A 15 16.17 -7.76 8.56
C LYS A 15 16.77 -6.86 9.65
N LYS A 16 15.94 -6.05 10.32
CA LYS A 16 16.40 -5.10 11.35
C LYS A 16 17.04 -5.79 12.55
N ARG A 17 16.50 -6.94 12.96
CA ARG A 17 17.07 -7.74 14.04
C ARG A 17 18.47 -8.23 13.68
N LYS A 18 18.64 -8.77 12.47
CA LYS A 18 19.94 -9.24 11.97
C LYS A 18 20.94 -8.11 11.74
N GLU A 19 20.51 -6.95 11.24
CA GLU A 19 21.35 -5.75 11.11
C GLU A 19 21.93 -5.30 12.46
N LYS A 20 21.19 -5.54 13.56
CA LYS A 20 21.63 -5.27 14.93
C LYS A 20 22.34 -6.44 15.61
N ASN A 21 22.61 -7.53 14.90
CA ASN A 21 23.19 -8.78 15.44
C ASN A 21 22.44 -9.35 16.64
N MET A 22 21.12 -9.15 16.70
CA MET A 22 20.29 -9.61 17.81
C MET A 22 19.76 -11.02 17.54
N SER A 23 19.73 -11.87 18.57
CA SER A 23 18.93 -13.09 18.58
C SER A 23 17.44 -12.77 18.82
N GLN A 24 16.56 -13.75 18.63
CA GLN A 24 15.14 -13.59 19.01
C GLN A 24 14.98 -13.40 20.53
N GLN A 25 15.91 -13.94 21.32
CA GLN A 25 15.94 -13.77 22.77
C GLN A 25 16.30 -12.33 23.13
N ASP A 26 17.32 -11.75 22.49
CA ASP A 26 17.71 -10.36 22.74
C ASP A 26 16.60 -9.39 22.37
N LEU A 27 15.83 -9.70 21.31
CA LEU A 27 14.66 -8.91 20.94
C LEU A 27 13.53 -9.03 21.97
N GLN A 28 13.34 -10.21 22.57
CA GLN A 28 12.41 -10.34 23.71
C GLN A 28 12.88 -9.45 24.86
N ASP A 29 14.15 -9.52 25.22
CA ASP A 29 14.69 -8.82 26.39
C ASP A 29 14.60 -7.29 26.23
N GLN A 30 14.69 -6.78 24.99
CA GLN A 30 14.53 -5.35 24.70
C GLN A 30 13.07 -4.89 24.52
N THR A 31 12.17 -5.76 24.08
CA THR A 31 10.77 -5.37 23.74
C THR A 31 9.75 -5.82 24.78
N GLY A 32 10.12 -6.75 25.65
CA GLY A 32 9.18 -7.47 26.53
C GLY A 32 8.24 -8.43 25.78
N ILE A 33 8.38 -8.58 24.47
CA ILE A 33 7.55 -9.48 23.67
C ILE A 33 8.14 -10.88 23.74
N ASN A 34 7.33 -11.86 24.16
CA ASN A 34 7.77 -13.25 24.26
C ASN A 34 8.45 -13.74 22.96
N ARG A 35 9.60 -14.40 23.07
CA ARG A 35 10.41 -14.97 21.98
C ARG A 35 9.58 -15.84 21.05
N MET A 36 8.63 -16.60 21.58
CA MET A 36 7.72 -17.43 20.78
C MET A 36 6.80 -16.57 19.91
N LEU A 37 6.31 -15.44 20.41
CA LEU A 37 5.53 -14.48 19.61
C LEU A 37 6.40 -13.82 18.54
N ILE A 38 7.62 -13.40 18.89
CA ILE A 38 8.59 -12.88 17.91
C ILE A 38 8.81 -13.90 16.79
N SER A 39 9.03 -15.17 17.15
CA SER A 39 9.21 -16.28 16.21
C SER A 39 7.99 -16.44 15.28
N ARG A 40 6.77 -16.27 15.80
CA ARG A 40 5.53 -16.31 14.99
C ARG A 40 5.37 -15.08 14.09
N ILE A 41 5.77 -13.90 14.54
CA ILE A 41 5.82 -12.68 13.71
C ILE A 41 6.77 -12.91 12.53
N GLU A 42 7.98 -13.41 12.80
CA GLU A 42 8.95 -13.73 11.75
C GLU A 42 8.43 -14.80 10.77
N ARG A 43 7.61 -15.76 11.22
CA ARG A 43 6.94 -16.77 10.38
C ARG A 43 5.65 -16.30 9.70
N ARG A 44 5.21 -15.04 9.88
CA ARG A 44 3.93 -14.51 9.35
C ARG A 44 2.68 -15.19 9.91
N ASP A 45 2.82 -15.85 11.06
CA ASP A 45 1.76 -16.62 11.74
C ASP A 45 1.12 -15.84 12.91
N PHE A 46 1.56 -14.59 13.13
CA PHE A 46 1.00 -13.74 14.17
C PHE A 46 1.05 -12.27 13.76
N VAL A 47 -0.04 -11.58 14.05
CA VAL A 47 -0.15 -10.12 13.90
C VAL A 47 0.01 -9.50 15.29
N PRO A 48 1.07 -8.72 15.56
CA PRO A 48 1.21 -8.04 16.83
C PRO A 48 0.12 -6.96 16.98
N SER A 49 -0.22 -6.67 18.24
CA SER A 49 -1.07 -5.51 18.56
C SER A 49 -0.38 -4.19 18.19
N ILE A 50 -1.15 -3.10 18.08
CA ILE A 50 -0.61 -1.75 17.79
C ILE A 50 0.47 -1.37 18.82
N ALA A 51 0.23 -1.62 20.11
CA ALA A 51 1.21 -1.34 21.16
C ALA A 51 2.51 -2.15 20.97
N GLN A 52 2.42 -3.43 20.62
CA GLN A 52 3.60 -4.25 20.32
C GLN A 52 4.33 -3.77 19.06
N LEU A 53 3.58 -3.32 18.05
CA LEU A 53 4.15 -2.77 16.83
C LEU A 53 4.93 -1.47 17.08
N GLU A 54 4.41 -0.59 17.93
CA GLU A 54 5.11 0.63 18.34
C GLU A 54 6.42 0.32 19.09
N VAL A 55 6.40 -0.64 20.00
CA VAL A 55 7.60 -1.08 20.72
C VAL A 55 8.62 -1.67 19.73
N LEU A 56 8.19 -2.55 18.82
CA LEU A 56 9.05 -3.10 17.78
C LEU A 56 9.65 -2.00 16.89
N SER A 57 8.84 -1.03 16.46
CA SER A 57 9.28 0.11 15.65
C SER A 57 10.38 0.91 16.35
N LYS A 58 10.21 1.21 17.64
CA LYS A 58 11.21 1.92 18.45
C LYS A 58 12.49 1.10 18.63
N THR A 59 12.39 -0.17 19.02
CA THR A 59 13.54 -1.03 19.29
C THR A 59 14.35 -1.35 18.03
N LEU A 60 13.66 -1.68 16.93
CA LEU A 60 14.28 -2.04 15.66
C LEU A 60 14.55 -0.84 14.74
N ASN A 61 14.12 0.36 15.15
CA ASN A 61 14.32 1.63 14.46
C ASN A 61 13.82 1.61 13.01
N PHE A 62 12.54 1.25 12.84
CA PHE A 62 11.83 1.32 11.56
C PHE A 62 10.57 2.16 11.69
N SER A 63 10.12 2.77 10.60
CA SER A 63 8.88 3.54 10.55
C SER A 63 7.68 2.64 10.24
N ILE A 64 6.55 2.83 10.93
CA ILE A 64 5.31 2.08 10.65
C ILE A 64 4.80 2.37 9.24
N GLN A 65 5.08 3.56 8.70
CA GLN A 65 4.75 3.94 7.33
C GLN A 65 5.41 3.02 6.30
N GLU A 66 6.58 2.45 6.60
CA GLU A 66 7.24 1.46 5.73
C GLU A 66 6.42 0.17 5.60
N LEU A 67 5.53 -0.15 6.55
CA LEU A 67 4.71 -1.36 6.56
C LEU A 67 3.41 -1.21 5.78
N ILE A 68 2.97 0.02 5.54
CA ILE A 68 1.74 0.31 4.81
C ILE A 68 2.01 0.01 3.34
N GLU A 69 1.18 -0.87 2.76
CA GLU A 69 1.10 -0.95 1.31
C GLU A 69 0.41 0.34 0.84
N GLU A 70 1.14 1.17 0.10
CA GLU A 70 0.46 2.14 -0.75
C GLU A 70 -0.46 1.32 -1.66
N ASP A 71 -1.77 1.46 -1.44
CA ASP A 71 -2.77 0.95 -2.37
C ASP A 71 -2.51 1.63 -3.71
N LYS A 72 -1.64 1.01 -4.52
CA LYS A 72 -1.53 1.24 -5.97
C LYS A 72 -2.75 0.69 -6.68
N THR A 73 -3.91 0.65 -6.03
CA THR A 73 -5.15 0.74 -6.75
C THR A 73 -5.14 2.12 -7.39
N GLN A 74 -4.62 2.17 -8.61
CA GLN A 74 -4.95 3.19 -9.59
C GLN A 74 -6.46 3.08 -9.84
N ASN A 75 -7.25 3.52 -8.87
CA ASN A 75 -8.66 3.76 -9.09
C ASN A 75 -8.68 5.00 -10.00
N VAL A 76 -8.67 4.75 -11.31
CA VAL A 76 -8.75 5.77 -12.36
C VAL A 76 -9.87 6.76 -12.05
N PHE A 77 -10.97 6.28 -11.46
CA PHE A 77 -12.09 7.08 -10.98
C PHE A 77 -11.77 8.04 -9.82
N VAL A 78 -10.88 7.65 -8.91
CA VAL A 78 -10.41 8.52 -7.81
C VAL A 78 -9.49 9.60 -8.39
N ALA A 79 -8.55 9.22 -9.26
CA ALA A 79 -7.64 10.16 -9.89
C ALA A 79 -8.38 11.18 -10.79
N MET A 80 -9.41 10.75 -11.53
CA MET A 80 -10.29 11.60 -12.34
C MET A 80 -11.07 12.66 -11.54
N ARG A 81 -11.19 12.55 -10.21
CA ARG A 81 -11.81 13.57 -9.34
C ARG A 81 -10.82 14.67 -8.91
N GLY A 82 -9.71 14.84 -9.61
CA GLY A 82 -8.67 15.82 -9.28
C GLY A 82 -7.70 15.35 -8.20
N GLN A 83 -7.57 14.04 -8.02
CA GLN A 83 -6.65 13.42 -7.05
C GLN A 83 -5.51 12.65 -7.73
N ALA A 84 -5.12 13.07 -8.94
CA ALA A 84 -3.92 12.56 -9.59
C ALA A 84 -2.71 12.84 -8.70
N LYS A 85 -1.92 11.81 -8.39
CA LYS A 85 -0.79 11.92 -7.47
C LYS A 85 0.54 12.14 -8.19
N THR A 86 0.58 11.84 -9.49
CA THR A 86 1.81 11.92 -10.30
C THR A 86 1.57 12.59 -11.66
N PRO A 87 2.58 13.22 -12.28
CA PRO A 87 2.45 13.83 -13.60
C PRO A 87 2.02 12.84 -14.70
N LYS A 88 2.47 11.58 -14.61
CA LYS A 88 2.07 10.51 -15.56
C LYS A 88 0.60 10.14 -15.43
N GLU A 89 0.04 10.22 -14.21
CA GLU A 89 -1.40 9.98 -14.00
C GLU A 89 -2.23 11.12 -14.58
N GLU A 90 -1.78 12.37 -14.42
CA GLU A 90 -2.45 13.54 -14.98
C GLU A 90 -2.53 13.47 -16.51
N GLU A 91 -1.41 13.18 -17.18
CA GLU A 91 -1.35 12.98 -18.63
C GLU A 91 -2.28 11.84 -19.10
N GLY A 92 -2.29 10.72 -18.39
CA GLY A 92 -3.17 9.58 -18.68
C GLY A 92 -4.66 9.93 -18.57
N ILE A 93 -5.03 10.74 -17.58
CA ILE A 93 -6.40 11.21 -17.34
C ILE A 93 -6.84 12.18 -18.44
N GLU A 94 -6.01 13.14 -18.82
CA GLU A 94 -6.32 14.07 -19.92
C GLU A 94 -6.60 13.33 -21.23
N LYS A 95 -5.78 12.32 -21.54
CA LYS A 95 -5.97 11.49 -22.73
C LYS A 95 -7.30 10.73 -22.68
N LEU A 96 -7.67 10.19 -21.52
CA LEU A 96 -8.98 9.54 -21.32
C LEU A 96 -10.15 10.51 -21.49
N PHE A 97 -10.04 11.76 -21.00
CA PHE A 97 -11.05 12.79 -21.23
C PHE A 97 -11.22 13.07 -22.73
N SER A 98 -10.12 13.24 -23.46
CA SER A 98 -10.16 13.45 -24.91
C SER A 98 -10.85 12.28 -25.66
N MET A 99 -10.51 11.04 -25.29
CA MET A 99 -11.15 9.85 -25.86
C MET A 99 -12.65 9.78 -25.55
N MET A 100 -13.06 10.05 -24.31
CA MET A 100 -14.47 10.07 -23.91
C MET A 100 -15.28 11.15 -24.64
N LEU A 101 -14.73 12.35 -24.77
CA LEU A 101 -15.37 13.45 -25.51
C LEU A 101 -15.53 13.08 -26.99
N THR A 102 -14.52 12.45 -27.59
CA THR A 102 -14.57 11.99 -28.97
C THR A 102 -15.62 10.90 -29.17
N LEU A 103 -15.68 9.91 -28.28
CA LEU A 103 -16.71 8.86 -28.28
C LEU A 103 -18.12 9.44 -28.11
N LYS A 104 -18.29 10.44 -27.23
CA LYS A 104 -19.58 11.13 -27.04
C LYS A 104 -20.00 11.86 -28.31
N LYS A 105 -19.09 12.59 -28.95
CA LYS A 105 -19.35 13.27 -30.24
C LYS A 105 -19.71 12.25 -31.32
N GLN A 106 -18.97 11.14 -31.41
CA GLN A 106 -19.24 10.08 -32.39
C GLN A 106 -20.64 9.47 -32.21
N LYS A 107 -21.08 9.23 -30.96
CA LYS A 107 -22.44 8.73 -30.67
C LYS A 107 -23.52 9.71 -31.14
N VAL A 108 -23.35 11.01 -30.87
CA VAL A 108 -24.30 12.05 -31.30
C VAL A 108 -24.35 12.18 -32.83
N LEU A 109 -23.19 12.13 -33.50
CA LEU A 109 -23.13 12.17 -34.96
C LEU A 109 -23.83 10.97 -35.57
N ARG A 110 -23.61 9.77 -35.01
CA ARG A 110 -24.31 8.56 -35.45
C ARG A 110 -25.81 8.64 -35.23
N SER A 111 -26.29 9.10 -34.08
CA SER A 111 -27.73 9.19 -33.83
C SER A 111 -28.41 10.13 -34.83
N ARG A 112 -27.79 11.27 -35.17
CA ARG A 112 -28.31 12.19 -36.19
C ARG A 112 -28.29 11.63 -37.61
N LEU A 113 -27.23 10.91 -37.98
CA LEU A 113 -27.13 10.26 -39.30
C LEU A 113 -28.20 9.20 -39.55
N TYR A 114 -28.68 8.52 -38.49
CA TYR A 114 -29.76 7.53 -38.60
C TYR A 114 -31.16 8.16 -38.47
N GLU A 115 -31.29 9.40 -37.98
CA GLU A 115 -32.56 10.14 -37.95
C GLU A 115 -32.87 10.85 -39.30
N GLU A 116 -31.87 11.04 -40.15
CA GLU A 116 -31.99 11.67 -41.49
C GLU A 116 -32.23 10.67 -42.64
N GLN A 117 -32.37 9.36 -42.35
CA GLN A 117 -32.72 8.29 -43.31
C GLN A 117 -34.15 7.80 -43.09
#